data_AF-A0A419F6X5-F1
#
_entry.id   AF-A0A419F6X5-F1
#
_cell.length_a   1.000
_cell.length_b   1.000
_cell.length_c   1.000
_cell.angle_alpha   90.00
_cell.angle_beta   90.00
_cell.angle_gamma   90.00
#
_symmetry.space_group_name_H-M   'P 1'
#
loop_
_entity.id
_entity.type
_entity.pdbx_description
1 polymer ?
#
loop_
_entity_poly.entity_id
_entity_poly.type
_entity_poly.pdbx_seq_one_letter_code
_entity_poly.pdbx_strand_id
1 'polypeptide(L)'
;MAEATPCTCPEINDQDWHNMDQNWTGKFFYFEDIPHVFNVPVGYDKKLQQMKADIQRKGYQPVNPDMVLYLPGTFQGRVMMEIKDPEQLDANVEQFDNARMLSRVFRGARKRLGDAISELKAFTQDRAHIDPVRIYFWQVTCPKCEKQRGGNKTVLFGRV
;
A
#
# COMPACT_ATOMS: atom_id res chain seq x y z
N MET A 1 21.05 -26.08 6.99
CA MET A 1 20.27 -25.40 8.04
C MET A 1 19.74 -24.12 7.40
N ALA A 2 18.44 -24.03 7.12
CA ALA A 2 17.87 -22.84 6.48
C ALA A 2 17.72 -21.75 7.54
N GLU A 3 18.60 -20.74 7.49
CA GLU A 3 18.50 -19.55 8.34
C GLU A 3 17.13 -18.89 8.10
N ALA A 4 16.37 -18.70 9.17
CA ALA A 4 15.10 -18.00 9.09
C ALA A 4 15.40 -16.53 8.78
N THR A 5 15.19 -16.11 7.53
CA THR A 5 15.36 -14.71 7.11
C THR A 5 14.57 -13.78 8.06
N PRO A 6 15.22 -12.76 8.66
CA PRO A 6 14.52 -11.80 9.52
C PRO A 6 13.39 -11.12 8.73
N CYS A 7 12.19 -10.94 9.31
CA CYS A 7 11.09 -10.29 8.59
C CYS A 7 11.46 -8.81 8.36
N THR A 8 11.40 -8.37 7.11
CA THR A 8 11.76 -7.02 6.66
C THR A 8 10.58 -6.04 6.71
N CYS A 9 9.60 -6.29 7.57
CA CYS A 9 8.42 -5.43 7.69
C CYS A 9 8.80 -4.06 8.27
N PRO A 10 8.39 -2.96 7.61
CA PRO A 10 8.74 -1.63 8.06
C PRO A 10 8.22 -1.39 9.49
N GLU A 11 9.04 -0.72 10.29
CA GLU A 11 8.62 -0.19 11.58
C GLU A 11 8.20 1.26 11.36
N ILE A 12 6.90 1.50 11.45
CA ILE A 12 6.33 2.84 11.33
C ILE A 12 5.74 3.27 12.67
N ASN A 13 5.88 4.55 12.98
CA ASN A 13 5.17 5.21 14.08
C ASN A 13 3.74 5.52 13.61
N ASP A 14 2.73 5.05 14.34
CA ASP A 14 1.32 5.25 13.96
C ASP A 14 0.94 6.72 13.86
N GLN A 15 1.58 7.58 14.65
CA GLN A 15 1.31 9.00 14.66
C GLN A 15 1.64 9.68 13.34
N ASP A 16 2.55 9.10 12.53
CA ASP A 16 2.90 9.67 11.23
C ASP A 16 1.86 9.36 10.14
N TRP A 17 0.89 8.47 10.44
CA TRP A 17 -0.03 7.91 9.44
C TRP A 17 -1.50 7.88 9.87
N HIS A 18 -1.80 8.05 11.16
CA HIS A 18 -3.17 7.97 11.66
C HIS A 18 -3.86 9.35 11.63
N ASN A 19 -4.98 9.45 10.92
CA ASN A 19 -5.74 10.69 10.68
C ASN A 19 -4.90 11.79 10.02
N MET A 20 -4.01 11.41 9.10
CA MET A 20 -3.14 12.36 8.41
C MET A 20 -3.70 12.75 7.04
N ASP A 21 -3.47 14.01 6.67
CA ASP A 21 -3.76 14.58 5.37
C ASP A 21 -2.45 14.86 4.65
N GLN A 22 -2.17 14.06 3.62
CA GLN A 22 -0.88 14.03 2.95
C GLN A 22 -1.03 14.43 1.50
N ASN A 23 -0.11 15.27 1.01
CA ASN A 23 0.01 15.55 -0.41
C ASN A 23 1.01 14.56 -1.04
N TRP A 24 0.52 13.71 -1.92
CA TRP A 24 1.31 12.75 -2.69
C TRP A 24 1.51 13.20 -4.14
N THR A 25 1.16 14.44 -4.47
CA THR A 25 1.40 15.02 -5.80
C THR A 25 2.89 14.99 -6.13
N GLY A 26 3.23 14.44 -7.29
CA GLY A 26 4.60 14.28 -7.77
C GLY A 26 5.32 13.03 -7.26
N LYS A 27 4.71 12.19 -6.42
CA LYS A 27 5.29 10.89 -6.05
C LYS A 27 5.23 9.90 -7.21
N PHE A 28 6.24 9.05 -7.32
CA PHE A 28 6.33 8.01 -8.35
C PHE A 28 6.14 6.63 -7.75
N PHE A 29 5.38 5.80 -8.46
CA PHE A 29 5.10 4.44 -8.04
C PHE A 29 5.38 3.48 -9.21
N TYR A 30 6.23 2.49 -8.98
CA TYR A 30 6.30 1.34 -9.87
C TYR A 30 5.15 0.39 -9.52
N PHE A 31 4.44 -0.12 -10.53
CA PHE A 31 3.28 -0.97 -10.31
C PHE A 31 3.26 -2.24 -11.16
N GLU A 32 2.59 -3.24 -10.62
CA GLU A 32 2.21 -4.47 -11.31
C GLU A 32 0.72 -4.73 -11.14
N ASP A 33 0.06 -5.08 -12.23
CA ASP A 33 -1.33 -5.49 -12.20
C ASP A 33 -1.46 -6.95 -11.75
N ILE A 34 -2.46 -7.21 -10.92
CA ILE A 34 -2.74 -8.52 -10.32
C ILE A 34 -4.15 -8.95 -10.71
N PRO A 35 -4.32 -10.08 -11.43
CA PRO A 35 -5.63 -10.57 -11.78
C PRO A 35 -6.39 -11.03 -10.54
N HIS A 36 -7.69 -10.75 -10.52
CA HIS A 36 -8.59 -11.21 -9.47
C HIS A 36 -9.51 -12.30 -10.00
N VAL A 37 -9.69 -13.35 -9.20
CA VAL A 37 -10.66 -14.42 -9.46
C VAL A 37 -11.57 -14.50 -8.23
N PHE A 38 -12.88 -14.36 -8.42
CA PHE A 38 -13.86 -14.26 -7.33
C PHE A 38 -13.48 -13.23 -6.24
N ASN A 39 -13.06 -12.02 -6.65
CA ASN A 39 -12.58 -10.94 -5.76
C ASN A 39 -11.32 -11.27 -4.93
N VAL A 40 -10.59 -12.34 -5.28
CA VAL A 40 -9.35 -12.73 -4.62
C VAL A 40 -8.16 -12.47 -5.57
N PRO A 41 -7.10 -11.77 -5.13
CA PRO A 41 -5.90 -11.60 -5.94
C PRO A 41 -5.18 -12.94 -6.12
N VAL A 42 -4.95 -13.31 -7.38
CA VAL A 42 -4.26 -14.56 -7.73
C VAL A 42 -2.78 -14.29 -7.91
N GLY A 43 -1.94 -15.02 -7.16
CA GLY A 43 -0.48 -14.94 -7.29
C GLY A 43 0.14 -13.67 -6.71
N TYR A 44 -0.51 -13.04 -5.72
CA TYR A 44 -0.04 -11.78 -5.11
C TYR A 44 1.44 -11.82 -4.71
N ASP A 45 1.87 -12.83 -3.94
CA ASP A 45 3.25 -12.92 -3.46
C ASP A 45 4.25 -13.05 -4.60
N LYS A 46 3.91 -13.82 -5.64
CA LYS A 46 4.74 -13.99 -6.84
C LYS A 46 4.84 -12.67 -7.60
N LYS A 47 3.73 -11.95 -7.77
CA LYS A 47 3.70 -10.65 -8.43
C LYS A 47 4.49 -9.59 -7.66
N LEU A 48 4.40 -9.59 -6.33
CA LEU A 48 5.20 -8.71 -5.48
C LEU A 48 6.71 -9.01 -5.61
N GLN A 49 7.11 -10.28 -5.64
CA GLN A 49 8.51 -10.67 -5.86
C GLN A 49 9.01 -10.25 -7.25
N GLN A 50 8.18 -10.45 -8.29
CA GLN A 50 8.49 -10.02 -9.66
C GLN A 50 8.65 -8.50 -9.73
N MET A 51 7.72 -7.73 -9.14
CA MET A 51 7.80 -6.27 -9.06
C MET A 51 9.11 -5.81 -8.41
N LYS A 52 9.48 -6.39 -7.27
CA LYS A 52 10.73 -6.05 -6.57
C LYS A 52 11.98 -6.38 -7.40
N ALA A 53 11.99 -7.55 -8.06
CA ALA A 53 13.08 -7.94 -8.94
C ALA A 53 13.19 -7.01 -10.17
N ASP A 54 12.07 -6.57 -10.73
CA ASP A 54 12.05 -5.64 -11.86
C ASP A 54 12.50 -4.24 -11.47
N ILE A 55 12.06 -3.72 -10.33
CA ILE A 55 12.56 -2.46 -9.75
C ILE A 55 14.08 -2.50 -9.64
N GLN A 56 14.64 -3.57 -9.06
CA GLN A 56 16.07 -3.74 -8.92
C GLN A 56 16.78 -3.86 -10.28
N ARG A 57 16.26 -4.69 -11.19
CA ARG A 57 16.85 -4.94 -12.51
C ARG A 57 16.86 -3.70 -13.39
N LYS A 58 15.84 -2.85 -13.29
CA LYS A 58 15.69 -1.60 -14.05
C LYS A 58 16.41 -0.42 -13.39
N GLY A 59 17.03 -0.63 -12.22
CA GLY A 59 17.79 0.41 -11.52
C GLY A 59 16.94 1.46 -10.79
N TYR A 60 15.64 1.19 -10.60
CA TYR A 60 14.78 2.06 -9.80
C TYR A 60 15.18 1.99 -8.32
N GLN A 61 15.07 3.13 -7.64
CA GLN A 61 15.41 3.24 -6.22
C GLN A 61 14.14 3.30 -5.38
N PRO A 62 13.81 2.25 -4.58
CA PRO A 62 12.73 2.31 -3.62
C PRO A 62 12.92 3.45 -2.61
N VAL A 63 11.82 4.04 -2.16
CA VAL A 63 11.81 5.01 -1.06
C VAL A 63 11.68 4.25 0.26
N ASN A 64 12.45 4.66 1.27
CA ASN A 64 12.32 4.12 2.64
C ASN A 64 11.31 4.96 3.44
N PRO A 65 10.40 4.33 4.21
CA PRO A 65 10.17 2.88 4.29
C PRO A 65 9.56 2.33 3.01
N ASP A 66 9.87 1.07 2.66
CA ASP A 66 9.31 0.36 1.50
C ASP A 66 7.77 0.33 1.56
N MET A 67 7.14 1.34 0.97
CA MET A 67 5.70 1.47 0.95
C MET A 67 5.12 0.65 -0.20
N VAL A 68 4.68 -0.56 0.13
CA VAL A 68 3.99 -1.46 -0.80
C VAL A 68 2.48 -1.28 -0.66
N LEU A 69 1.88 -0.62 -1.65
CA LEU A 69 0.45 -0.38 -1.70
C LEU A 69 -0.25 -1.48 -2.49
N TYR A 70 -1.44 -1.85 -2.04
CA TYR A 70 -2.37 -2.65 -2.80
C TYR A 70 -3.63 -1.84 -3.06
N LEU A 71 -3.98 -1.70 -4.33
CA LEU A 71 -5.22 -1.11 -4.82
C LEU A 71 -6.13 -2.23 -5.34
N PRO A 72 -7.22 -2.59 -4.64
CA PRO A 72 -8.14 -3.60 -5.12
C PRO A 72 -8.98 -3.10 -6.30
N GLY A 73 -9.42 -4.03 -7.14
CA GLY A 73 -10.44 -3.80 -8.17
C GLY A 73 -11.28 -5.05 -8.42
N THR A 74 -12.30 -4.97 -9.28
CA THR A 74 -13.28 -6.06 -9.47
C THR A 74 -12.67 -7.28 -10.17
N PHE A 75 -11.95 -7.06 -11.27
CA PHE A 75 -11.30 -8.12 -12.07
C PHE A 75 -9.78 -8.07 -12.02
N GLN A 76 -9.24 -6.92 -11.65
CA GLN A 76 -7.81 -6.66 -11.58
C GLN A 76 -7.56 -5.67 -10.45
N GLY A 77 -6.64 -6.01 -9.57
CA GLY A 77 -6.03 -5.09 -8.62
C GLY A 77 -4.65 -4.67 -9.08
N ARG A 78 -4.01 -3.82 -8.29
CA ARG A 78 -2.67 -3.33 -8.56
C ARG A 78 -1.85 -3.35 -7.29
N VAL A 79 -0.62 -3.81 -7.38
CA VAL A 79 0.39 -3.62 -6.34
C VAL A 79 1.34 -2.52 -6.80
N MET A 80 1.74 -1.65 -5.88
CA MET A 80 2.56 -0.48 -6.18
C MET A 80 3.65 -0.35 -5.13
N MET A 81 4.83 0.13 -5.52
CA MET A 81 5.92 0.48 -4.61
C MET A 81 6.39 1.90 -4.94
N GLU A 82 6.52 2.73 -3.91
CA GLU A 82 7.08 4.08 -4.09
C GLU A 82 8.55 3.99 -4.51
N ILE A 83 8.88 4.73 -5.57
CA ILE A 83 10.24 4.88 -6.08
C ILE A 83 10.62 6.36 -6.11
N LYS A 84 11.92 6.65 -6.07
CA LYS A 84 12.42 8.00 -6.33
C LYS A 84 12.14 8.41 -7.77
N ASP A 85 12.20 9.71 -8.01
CA ASP A 85 12.07 10.31 -9.35
C ASP A 85 12.97 9.58 -10.36
N PRO A 86 12.38 8.87 -11.33
CA PRO A 86 13.14 8.13 -12.31
C PRO A 86 13.61 9.06 -13.44
N GLU A 87 14.81 8.81 -13.98
CA GLU A 87 15.30 9.54 -15.16
C GLU A 87 14.40 9.30 -16.41
N GLN A 88 13.72 8.15 -16.47
CA GLN A 88 12.81 7.78 -17.55
C GLN A 88 11.59 7.04 -17.01
N LEU A 89 10.41 7.41 -17.54
CA LEU A 89 9.14 6.76 -17.22
C LEU A 89 8.96 5.50 -18.08
N ASP A 90 8.95 4.35 -17.42
CA ASP A 90 8.55 3.07 -18.00
C ASP A 90 7.01 2.93 -17.92
N ALA A 91 6.42 2.05 -18.74
CA ALA A 91 4.99 1.76 -18.77
C ALA A 91 4.44 1.28 -17.41
N ASN A 92 5.31 0.70 -16.57
CA ASN A 92 4.98 0.26 -15.21
C ASN A 92 5.25 1.33 -14.15
N VAL A 93 5.50 2.58 -14.52
CA VAL A 93 5.67 3.69 -13.58
C VAL A 93 4.52 4.68 -13.74
N GLU A 94 3.91 5.05 -12.62
CA GLU A 94 2.86 6.07 -12.55
C GLU A 94 3.34 7.22 -11.65
N GLN A 95 3.24 8.45 -12.15
CA GLN A 95 3.34 9.64 -11.32
C GLN A 95 1.95 10.01 -10.80
N PHE A 96 1.85 10.28 -9.51
CA PHE A 96 0.60 10.72 -8.90
C PHE A 96 0.42 12.23 -9.11
N ASP A 97 -0.47 12.62 -10.02
CA ASP A 97 -0.87 14.02 -10.21
C ASP A 97 -2.07 14.36 -9.34
N ASN A 98 -2.05 15.51 -8.67
CA ASN A 98 -3.14 15.99 -7.81
C ASN A 98 -3.66 14.89 -6.88
N ALA A 99 -2.78 14.36 -6.03
CA ALA A 99 -3.08 13.24 -5.15
C ALA A 99 -3.07 13.69 -3.69
N ARG A 100 -4.23 14.11 -3.19
CA ARG A 100 -4.46 14.31 -1.75
C ARG A 100 -4.90 13.00 -1.12
N MET A 101 -4.21 12.59 -0.06
CA MET A 101 -4.38 11.28 0.57
C MET A 101 -4.72 11.47 2.04
N LEU A 102 -5.93 11.06 2.42
CA LEU A 102 -6.34 10.98 3.82
C LEU A 102 -6.07 9.58 4.34
N SER A 103 -5.39 9.45 5.47
CA SER A 103 -4.86 8.17 5.95
C SER A 103 -5.33 7.81 7.34
N ARG A 104 -5.54 6.50 7.56
CA ARG A 104 -5.85 5.93 8.88
C ARG A 104 -5.10 4.62 9.09
N VAL A 105 -4.45 4.52 10.25
CA VAL A 105 -3.88 3.26 10.74
C VAL A 105 -4.99 2.39 11.31
N PHE A 106 -5.08 1.15 10.84
CA PHE A 106 -5.93 0.11 11.37
C PHE A 106 -5.08 -1.00 12.01
N ARG A 107 -5.48 -1.43 13.21
CA ARG A 107 -4.90 -2.57 13.92
C ARG A 107 -5.98 -3.60 14.20
N GLY A 108 -5.85 -4.79 13.65
CA GLY A 108 -6.81 -5.86 13.91
C GLY A 108 -6.88 -6.91 12.82
N ALA A 109 -7.73 -7.92 13.06
CA ALA A 109 -7.93 -9.02 12.12
C ALA A 109 -8.52 -8.53 10.79
N ARG A 110 -8.12 -9.17 9.68
CA ARG A 110 -8.59 -8.87 8.32
C ARG A 110 -10.12 -8.80 8.18
N LYS A 111 -10.87 -9.61 8.95
CA LYS A 111 -12.35 -9.61 8.96
C LYS A 111 -12.96 -8.25 9.37
N ARG A 112 -12.22 -7.42 10.10
CA ARG A 112 -12.64 -6.08 10.55
C ARG A 112 -12.17 -4.97 9.61
N LEU A 113 -11.56 -5.32 8.48
CA LEU A 113 -11.11 -4.32 7.50
C LEU A 113 -12.29 -3.54 6.89
N GLY A 114 -13.49 -4.15 6.84
CA GLY A 114 -14.72 -3.46 6.45
C GLY A 114 -15.05 -2.27 7.37
N ASP A 115 -14.95 -2.47 8.68
CA ASP A 115 -15.14 -1.40 9.67
C ASP A 115 -14.12 -0.27 9.46
N ALA A 116 -12.85 -0.63 9.21
CA ALA A 116 -11.78 0.32 8.96
C ALA A 116 -11.99 1.16 7.69
N ILE A 117 -12.57 0.56 6.64
CA ILE A 117 -12.95 1.28 5.41
C ILE A 117 -14.07 2.26 5.71
N SER A 118 -15.10 1.86 6.47
CA SER A 118 -16.19 2.76 6.87
C SER A 118 -15.67 3.93 7.72
N GLU A 119 -14.76 3.65 8.66
CA GLU A 119 -14.08 4.66 9.46
C GLU A 119 -13.25 5.65 8.62
N LEU A 120 -12.57 5.16 7.57
CA LEU A 120 -11.84 6.01 6.63
C LEU A 120 -12.80 6.89 5.81
N LYS A 121 -13.91 6.34 5.32
CA LYS A 121 -14.92 7.12 4.58
C LYS A 121 -15.55 8.21 5.45
N ALA A 122 -15.87 7.91 6.70
CA ALA A 122 -16.36 8.92 7.63
C ALA A 122 -15.32 10.03 7.84
N PHE A 123 -14.05 9.67 7.95
CA PHE A 123 -12.96 10.65 8.08
C PHE A 123 -12.76 11.50 6.82
N THR A 124 -12.87 10.92 5.62
CA THR A 124 -12.76 11.69 4.37
C THR A 124 -13.94 12.64 4.19
N GLN A 125 -15.14 12.21 4.58
CA GLN A 125 -16.32 13.07 4.56
C GLN A 125 -16.22 14.24 5.54
N ASP A 126 -15.70 14.00 6.76
CA ASP A 126 -15.46 15.06 7.74
C ASP A 126 -14.42 16.09 7.26
N ARG A 127 -13.32 15.63 6.66
CA ARG A 127 -12.17 16.48 6.31
C ARG A 127 -12.21 17.10 4.92
N ALA A 128 -12.90 16.46 3.98
CA ALA A 128 -12.90 16.86 2.57
C ALA A 128 -14.31 16.90 1.95
N HIS A 129 -15.35 16.49 2.68
CA HIS A 129 -16.76 16.44 2.21
C HIS A 129 -16.97 15.58 0.97
N ILE A 130 -16.10 14.59 0.76
CA ILE A 130 -16.18 13.65 -0.35
C ILE A 130 -15.80 12.23 0.09
N ASP A 131 -16.34 11.26 -0.64
CA ASP A 131 -15.94 9.86 -0.53
C ASP A 131 -14.62 9.65 -1.29
N PRO A 132 -13.75 8.74 -0.81
CA PRO A 132 -12.50 8.47 -1.47
C PRO A 132 -12.74 7.82 -2.83
N VAL A 133 -12.13 8.37 -3.88
CA VAL A 133 -12.20 7.84 -5.26
C VAL A 133 -11.52 6.47 -5.34
N ARG A 134 -10.43 6.30 -4.57
CA ARG A 134 -9.67 5.05 -4.45
C ARG A 134 -9.20 4.86 -3.03
N ILE A 135 -9.15 3.61 -2.57
CA ILE A 135 -8.61 3.22 -1.27
C ILE A 135 -7.42 2.31 -1.50
N TYR A 136 -6.25 2.72 -1.01
CA TYR A 136 -5.01 1.96 -1.06
C TYR A 136 -4.74 1.34 0.30
N PHE A 137 -4.23 0.11 0.29
CA PHE A 137 -3.92 -0.64 1.50
C PHE A 137 -2.42 -0.87 1.57
N TRP A 138 -1.78 -0.36 2.62
CA TRP A 138 -0.40 -0.67 2.93
C TRP A 138 -0.35 -1.64 4.10
N GLN A 139 -0.03 -2.90 3.80
CA GLN A 139 0.15 -3.91 4.84
C GLN A 139 1.56 -3.79 5.43
N VAL A 140 1.64 -3.27 6.65
CA VAL A 140 2.90 -2.96 7.33
C VAL A 140 3.46 -4.20 8.02
N THR A 141 2.59 -5.13 8.42
CA THR A 141 2.98 -6.36 9.15
C THR A 141 2.73 -7.63 8.34
N CYS A 142 3.76 -8.47 8.22
CA CYS A 142 3.72 -9.83 7.69
C CYS A 142 3.01 -10.76 8.71
N PRO A 143 2.42 -11.91 8.29
CA PRO A 143 1.83 -12.88 9.22
C PRO A 143 2.80 -13.40 10.31
N LYS A 144 4.11 -13.35 10.04
CA LYS A 144 5.15 -13.64 11.04
C LYS A 144 5.24 -12.51 12.09
N CYS A 145 5.26 -11.26 11.65
CA CYS A 145 5.29 -10.08 12.50
C CYS A 145 4.01 -9.89 13.29
N GLU A 146 2.84 -10.29 12.77
CA GLU A 146 1.58 -10.24 13.51
C GLU A 146 1.69 -10.94 14.86
N LYS A 147 2.26 -12.16 14.88
CA LYS A 147 2.43 -12.95 16.10
C LYS A 147 3.41 -12.33 17.09
N GLN A 148 4.43 -11.62 16.59
CA GLN A 148 5.49 -11.02 17.42
C GLN A 148 5.12 -9.62 17.91
N ARG A 149 4.42 -8.83 17.08
CA ARG A 149 4.10 -7.40 17.30
C ARG A 149 2.66 -7.18 17.78
N GLY A 150 1.92 -8.24 18.09
CA GLY A 150 0.59 -8.15 18.73
C GLY A 150 -0.55 -7.78 17.80
N GLY A 151 -0.46 -8.07 16.50
CA GLY A 151 -1.56 -7.90 15.57
C GLY A 151 -1.17 -7.46 14.16
N ASN A 152 -2.15 -7.57 13.25
CA ASN A 152 -2.05 -7.04 11.91
C ASN A 152 -2.19 -5.51 11.92
N LYS A 153 -1.24 -4.81 11.31
CA LYS A 153 -1.27 -3.36 11.06
C LYS A 153 -1.37 -3.09 9.56
N THR A 154 -2.38 -2.32 9.19
CA THR A 154 -2.60 -1.84 7.83
C THR A 154 -2.84 -0.35 7.87
N VAL A 155 -2.16 0.42 7.03
CA VAL A 155 -2.51 1.82 6.78
C VAL A 155 -3.42 1.85 5.57
N LEU A 156 -4.58 2.50 5.72
CA LEU A 156 -5.48 2.75 4.60
C LEU A 156 -5.32 4.20 4.16
N PHE A 157 -5.27 4.42 2.85
CA PHE A 157 -5.21 5.75 2.25
C PHE A 157 -6.41 5.94 1.33
N GLY A 158 -7.23 6.95 1.61
CA GLY A 158 -8.31 7.40 0.75
C GLY A 158 -7.84 8.57 -0.09
N ARG A 159 -7.83 8.39 -1.43
CA ARG A 159 -7.57 9.49 -2.35
C ARG A 159 -8.82 10.31 -2.53
N VAL A 160 -8.71 11.61 -2.24
CA VAL A 160 -9.78 12.61 -2.32
C VAL A 160 -9.43 13.66 -3.37
#